data_AF-A0A918FAM9-F1
#
_entry.id   AF-A0A918FAM9-F1
#
_cell.length_a   1.000
_cell.length_b   1.000
_cell.length_c   1.000
_cell.angle_alpha   90.00
_cell.angle_beta   90.00
_cell.angle_gamma   90.00
#
_symmetry.space_group_name_H-M   'P 1'
#
loop_
_entity.id
_entity.type
_entity.pdbx_description
1 polymer ?
#
loop_
_entity_poly.entity_id
_entity_poly.type
_entity_poly.pdbx_seq_one_letter_code
_entity_poly.pdbx_strand_id
1 'polypeptide(L)'
;MTPNATVYHLFSLKLGTGSNYGADLTLTSSGTGTIAPNVSYGVVDVGTGTGCDATAFAAGTSVVPNATPPTLTTPAAIGTLASLTEQRNYCIAVTAGSALGQSQTGSITWEFLGTSAAPIS
;
A
#
# COMPACT_ATOMS: atom_id res chain seq x y z
N MET A 1 5.59 16.53 -5.64
CA MET A 1 5.01 16.82 -4.31
C MET A 1 5.66 18.08 -3.78
N THR A 2 4.96 18.87 -2.96
CA THR A 2 5.58 19.98 -2.20
C THR A 2 6.02 19.48 -0.83
N PRO A 3 6.94 20.18 -0.12
CA PRO A 3 7.28 19.83 1.25
C PRO A 3 6.03 19.70 2.14
N ASN A 4 6.02 18.70 3.01
CA ASN A 4 4.91 18.35 3.92
C ASN A 4 3.60 17.93 3.25
N ALA A 5 3.55 17.82 1.92
CA ALA A 5 2.34 17.33 1.26
C ALA A 5 2.18 15.83 1.46
N THR A 6 0.96 15.40 1.75
CA THR A 6 0.56 14.00 1.69
C THR A 6 -0.33 13.77 0.47
N VAL A 7 -0.05 12.72 -0.30
CA VAL A 7 -0.91 12.24 -1.39
C VAL A 7 -1.46 10.86 -1.02
N TYR A 8 -2.66 10.56 -1.49
CA TYR A 8 -3.39 9.35 -1.16
C TYR A 8 -3.73 8.58 -2.43
N HIS A 9 -3.51 7.27 -2.41
CA HIS A 9 -3.79 6.39 -3.54
C HIS A 9 -4.48 5.10 -3.09
N LEU A 10 -5.59 4.77 -3.75
CA LEU A 10 -6.33 3.53 -3.54
C LEU A 10 -5.72 2.40 -4.40
N PHE A 11 -5.54 1.23 -3.80
CA PHE A 11 -5.16 0.01 -4.50
C PHE A 11 -6.14 -1.12 -4.14
N SER A 12 -6.78 -1.70 -5.14
CA SER A 12 -7.81 -2.72 -4.97
C SER A 12 -7.32 -4.08 -5.42
N LEU A 13 -7.48 -5.10 -4.57
CA LEU A 13 -7.12 -6.48 -4.83
C LEU A 13 -8.33 -7.39 -4.73
N LYS A 14 -8.44 -8.31 -5.68
CA LYS A 14 -9.45 -9.37 -5.72
C LYS A 14 -8.88 -10.60 -6.42
N LEU A 15 -9.46 -11.77 -6.14
CA LEU A 15 -9.13 -12.99 -6.88
C LEU A 15 -9.67 -12.92 -8.32
N GLY A 16 -8.98 -13.60 -9.24
CA GLY A 16 -9.48 -13.79 -10.60
C GLY A 16 -10.63 -14.79 -10.61
N THR A 17 -11.56 -14.66 -11.56
CA THR A 17 -12.78 -15.51 -11.64
C THR A 17 -12.52 -17.01 -11.84
N GLY A 18 -11.28 -17.41 -12.17
CA GLY A 18 -10.86 -18.81 -12.29
C GLY A 18 -9.99 -19.31 -11.14
N SER A 19 -9.81 -18.53 -10.08
CA SER A 19 -9.04 -18.96 -8.91
C SER A 19 -9.80 -20.07 -8.16
N ASN A 20 -9.09 -21.14 -7.78
CA ASN A 20 -9.60 -22.22 -6.93
C ASN A 20 -9.00 -22.17 -5.51
N TYR A 21 -8.09 -21.23 -5.27
CA TYR A 21 -7.39 -21.03 -4.01
C TYR A 21 -7.47 -19.57 -3.61
N GLY A 22 -7.53 -19.33 -2.31
CA GLY A 22 -7.35 -18.02 -1.73
C GLY A 22 -5.94 -17.51 -1.95
N ALA A 23 -5.67 -16.29 -1.50
CA ALA A 23 -4.35 -15.69 -1.56
C ALA A 23 -3.99 -15.00 -0.24
N ASP A 24 -2.82 -15.33 0.30
CA ASP A 24 -2.17 -14.55 1.33
C ASP A 24 -1.44 -13.38 0.67
N LEU A 25 -1.71 -12.17 1.14
CA LEU A 25 -1.23 -10.94 0.54
C LEU A 25 -0.08 -10.37 1.36
N THR A 26 0.99 -10.01 0.66
CA THR A 26 2.14 -9.31 1.24
C THR A 26 2.49 -8.06 0.45
N LEU A 27 3.20 -7.14 1.10
CA LEU A 27 3.67 -5.89 0.51
C LEU A 27 5.16 -5.67 0.78
N THR A 28 5.88 -5.28 -0.25
CA THR A 28 7.22 -4.69 -0.16
C THR A 28 7.22 -3.29 -0.78
N SER A 29 8.27 -2.51 -0.49
CA SER A 29 8.48 -1.22 -1.13
C SER A 29 9.94 -0.97 -1.47
N SER A 30 10.16 -0.22 -2.55
CA SER A 30 11.47 0.25 -2.96
C SER A 30 11.40 1.68 -3.48
N GLY A 31 12.39 2.49 -3.15
CA GLY A 31 12.53 3.87 -3.58
C GLY A 31 13.83 4.06 -4.34
N THR A 32 13.79 4.87 -5.40
CA THR A 32 14.97 5.22 -6.21
C THR A 32 15.09 6.73 -6.37
N GLY A 33 16.27 7.19 -6.78
CA GLY A 33 16.55 8.60 -6.98
C GLY A 33 16.69 9.40 -5.69
N THR A 34 16.88 10.71 -5.83
CA THR A 34 17.18 11.62 -4.72
C THR A 34 15.94 11.95 -3.87
N ILE A 35 14.74 11.62 -4.36
CA ILE A 35 13.49 11.83 -3.63
C ILE A 35 13.26 10.78 -2.54
N ALA A 36 13.73 9.54 -2.72
CA ALA A 36 13.44 8.41 -1.84
C ALA A 36 13.77 8.62 -0.36
N PRO A 37 14.88 9.30 0.02
CA PRO A 37 15.16 9.62 1.42
C PRO A 37 14.24 10.70 2.02
N ASN A 38 13.54 11.48 1.19
CA ASN A 38 12.70 12.61 1.59
C ASN A 38 11.20 12.31 1.52
N VAL A 39 10.84 11.04 1.45
CA VAL A 39 9.46 10.57 1.39
C VAL A 39 9.28 9.41 2.35
N SER A 40 8.11 9.36 2.97
CA SER A 40 7.67 8.24 3.78
C SER A 40 6.26 7.85 3.40
N TYR A 41 5.83 6.66 3.79
CA TYR A 41 4.49 6.19 3.51
C TYR A 41 3.88 5.43 4.69
N GLY A 42 2.58 5.23 4.61
CA GLY A 42 1.84 4.26 5.41
C GLY A 42 0.77 3.61 4.54
N VAL A 43 0.29 2.44 4.96
CA VAL A 43 -0.77 1.72 4.26
C VAL A 43 -1.79 1.25 5.28
N VAL A 44 -3.06 1.52 4.99
CA VAL A 44 -4.19 0.99 5.76
C VAL A 44 -5.10 0.15 4.87
N ASP A 45 -5.69 -0.89 5.44
CA ASP A 45 -6.83 -1.61 4.85
C ASP A 45 -8.11 -0.80 5.13
N VAL A 46 -8.85 -0.46 4.08
CA VAL A 46 -10.15 0.24 4.15
C VAL A 46 -11.32 -0.68 3.79
N GLY A 47 -11.09 -1.99 3.78
CA GLY A 47 -12.08 -3.03 3.49
C GLY A 47 -12.65 -2.88 2.08
N THR A 48 -13.97 -2.73 1.99
CA THR A 48 -14.69 -2.50 0.73
C THR A 48 -14.88 -1.02 0.40
N GLY A 49 -14.35 -0.10 1.24
CA GLY A 49 -14.44 1.34 1.02
C GLY A 49 -13.76 1.76 -0.28
N THR A 50 -14.41 2.60 -1.08
CA THR A 50 -13.93 3.01 -2.42
C THR A 50 -13.17 4.33 -2.41
N GLY A 51 -13.00 4.95 -1.23
CA GLY A 51 -12.28 6.20 -1.06
C GLY A 51 -10.88 5.99 -0.48
N CYS A 52 -9.93 6.83 -0.89
CA CYS A 52 -8.63 6.97 -0.22
C CYS A 52 -8.30 8.46 -0.12
N ASP A 53 -8.54 9.00 1.05
CA ASP A 53 -8.22 10.37 1.46
C ASP A 53 -7.76 10.36 2.93
N ALA A 54 -7.52 11.54 3.51
CA ALA A 54 -7.06 11.65 4.89
C ALA A 54 -8.03 11.04 5.91
N THR A 55 -9.34 11.12 5.68
CA THR A 55 -10.36 10.60 6.59
C THR A 55 -10.45 9.08 6.49
N ALA A 56 -10.50 8.54 5.27
CA ALA A 56 -10.47 7.10 5.04
C ALA A 56 -9.18 6.48 5.56
N PHE A 57 -8.04 7.14 5.36
CA PHE A 57 -6.75 6.67 5.87
C PHE A 57 -6.72 6.63 7.41
N ALA A 58 -7.23 7.66 8.08
CA ALA A 58 -7.27 7.71 9.54
C ALA A 58 -8.23 6.67 10.17
N ALA A 59 -9.30 6.29 9.45
CA ALA A 59 -10.27 5.30 9.89
C ALA A 59 -9.86 3.84 9.58
N GLY A 60 -8.97 3.63 8.61
CA GLY A 60 -8.55 2.31 8.16
C GLY A 60 -7.65 1.57 9.17
N THR A 61 -7.54 0.26 8.98
CA THR A 61 -6.66 -0.59 9.81
C THR A 61 -5.23 -0.56 9.27
N SER A 62 -4.27 -0.07 10.07
CA SER A 62 -2.86 -0.02 9.67
C SER A 62 -2.30 -1.41 9.36
N VAL A 63 -1.78 -1.58 8.13
CA VAL A 63 -1.04 -2.78 7.69
C VAL A 63 0.45 -2.48 7.44
N VAL A 64 0.78 -1.23 7.11
CA VAL A 64 2.14 -0.71 7.20
C VAL A 64 2.10 0.57 8.03
N PRO A 65 2.90 0.67 9.11
CA PRO A 65 2.94 1.86 9.95
C PRO A 65 3.16 3.14 9.15
N ASN A 66 2.57 4.24 9.61
CA ASN A 66 2.86 5.55 9.04
C ASN A 66 4.35 5.91 9.23
N ALA A 67 4.84 6.82 8.39
CA ALA A 67 6.24 7.26 8.36
C ALA A 67 7.26 6.15 8.05
N THR A 68 6.84 5.07 7.37
CA THR A 68 7.74 4.02 6.89
C THR A 68 8.57 4.53 5.70
N PRO A 69 9.90 4.35 5.68
CA PRO A 69 10.70 4.69 4.50
C PRO A 69 10.42 3.71 3.35
N PRO A 70 10.53 4.11 2.07
CA PRO A 70 10.27 3.26 0.90
C PRO A 70 11.40 2.24 0.65
N THR A 71 11.75 1.45 1.65
CA THR A 71 12.83 0.46 1.63
C THR A 71 12.42 -0.83 2.33
N LEU A 72 11.12 -1.12 2.36
CA LEU A 72 10.58 -2.31 3.02
C LEU A 72 10.86 -3.55 2.16
N THR A 73 11.99 -4.20 2.44
CA THR A 73 12.44 -5.40 1.73
C THR A 73 11.92 -6.70 2.35
N THR A 74 11.64 -6.70 3.65
CA THR A 74 10.93 -7.79 4.33
C THR A 74 9.43 -7.65 4.04
N PRO A 75 8.76 -8.63 3.42
CA PRO A 75 7.34 -8.53 3.10
C PRO A 75 6.49 -8.35 4.35
N ALA A 76 5.67 -7.30 4.38
CA ALA A 76 4.64 -7.12 5.40
C ALA A 76 3.39 -7.90 5.00
N ALA A 77 2.83 -8.70 5.90
CA ALA A 77 1.52 -9.32 5.68
C ALA A 77 0.43 -8.26 5.74
N ILE A 78 -0.40 -8.18 4.70
CA ILE A 78 -1.44 -7.15 4.57
C ILE A 78 -2.86 -7.71 4.53
N GLY A 79 -3.02 -9.04 4.63
CA GLY A 79 -4.31 -9.70 4.71
C GLY A 79 -4.40 -10.92 3.81
N THR A 80 -5.62 -11.43 3.66
CA THR A 80 -5.93 -12.62 2.86
C THR A 80 -7.20 -12.39 2.05
N LEU A 81 -7.27 -13.02 0.88
CA LEU A 81 -8.49 -13.15 0.08
C LEU A 81 -8.90 -14.63 0.09
N ALA A 82 -10.03 -14.95 0.70
CA ALA A 82 -10.51 -16.32 0.88
C ALA A 82 -11.66 -16.70 -0.08
N SER A 83 -12.23 -15.74 -0.82
CA SER A 83 -13.34 -15.97 -1.74
C SER A 83 -13.28 -15.09 -2.99
N LEU A 84 -13.90 -15.53 -4.10
CA LEU A 84 -14.02 -14.78 -5.36
C LEU A 84 -14.86 -13.50 -5.24
N THR A 85 -15.71 -13.41 -4.22
CA THR A 85 -16.54 -12.22 -3.98
C THR A 85 -15.84 -11.20 -3.10
N GLU A 86 -14.71 -11.57 -2.48
CA GLU A 86 -13.95 -10.65 -1.65
C GLU A 86 -13.15 -9.66 -2.49
N GLN A 87 -13.14 -8.43 -2.02
CA GLN A 87 -12.26 -7.37 -2.48
C GLN A 87 -11.67 -6.71 -1.25
N ARG A 88 -10.36 -6.48 -1.28
CA ARG A 88 -9.67 -5.65 -0.30
C ARG A 88 -9.15 -4.40 -0.97
N ASN A 89 -9.39 -3.27 -0.32
CA ASN A 89 -8.91 -1.98 -0.76
C ASN A 89 -7.89 -1.46 0.26
N TYR A 90 -6.74 -1.04 -0.25
CA TYR A 90 -5.65 -0.47 0.54
C TYR A 90 -5.51 1.00 0.19
N CYS A 91 -5.46 1.85 1.21
CA CYS A 91 -5.18 3.26 1.06
C CYS A 91 -3.73 3.54 1.43
N ILE A 92 -2.95 3.96 0.44
CA ILE A 92 -1.53 4.31 0.58
C ILE A 92 -1.44 5.83 0.76
N ALA A 93 -0.89 6.28 1.88
CA ALA A 93 -0.57 7.68 2.11
C ALA A 93 0.94 7.87 1.92
N VAL A 94 1.34 8.81 1.07
CA VAL A 94 2.74 9.14 0.81
C VAL A 94 2.97 10.58 1.23
N THR A 95 3.89 10.79 2.17
CA THR A 95 4.18 12.10 2.74
C THR A 95 5.57 12.55 2.34
N ALA A 96 5.66 13.75 1.77
CA ALA A 96 6.92 14.42 1.52
C ALA A 96 7.45 15.03 2.82
N GLY A 97 8.72 14.79 3.11
CA GLY A 97 9.42 15.44 4.21
C GLY A 97 9.54 16.94 4.02
N SER A 98 9.75 17.67 5.11
CA SER A 98 9.96 19.12 5.10
C SER A 98 11.24 19.53 4.36
N ALA A 99 12.22 18.63 4.26
CA ALA A 99 13.49 18.84 3.59
C ALA A 99 13.47 18.49 2.09
N LEU A 100 12.30 18.18 1.51
CA LEU A 100 12.17 17.91 0.08
C LEU A 100 12.66 19.11 -0.74
N GLY A 101 13.82 18.96 -1.37
CA GLY A 101 14.44 20.01 -2.18
C GLY A 101 13.81 20.11 -3.57
N GLN A 102 13.94 21.29 -4.19
CA GLN A 102 13.62 21.44 -5.61
C GLN A 102 14.47 20.50 -6.48
N SER A 103 13.89 20.07 -7.60
CA SER A 103 14.55 19.22 -8.61
C SER A 103 14.93 17.81 -8.13
N GLN A 104 14.55 17.40 -6.93
CA GLN A 104 14.68 16.00 -6.53
C GLN A 104 13.70 15.13 -7.31
N THR A 105 14.20 14.04 -7.88
CA THR A 105 13.42 13.13 -8.72
C THR A 105 13.70 11.68 -8.36
N GLY A 106 12.80 10.80 -8.78
CA GLY A 106 12.91 9.37 -8.55
C GLY A 106 11.54 8.70 -8.57
N SER A 107 11.49 7.45 -8.12
CA SER A 107 10.27 6.66 -8.04
C SER A 107 10.17 5.95 -6.70
N ILE A 108 8.93 5.65 -6.30
CA ILE A 108 8.63 4.69 -5.24
C ILE A 108 7.75 3.62 -5.87
N THR A 109 8.10 2.36 -5.63
CA THR A 109 7.34 1.19 -6.06
C THR A 109 6.83 0.47 -4.83
N TRP A 110 5.53 0.20 -4.81
CA TRP A 110 4.90 -0.74 -3.88
C TRP A 110 4.57 -2.01 -4.66
N GLU A 111 5.07 -3.14 -4.19
CA GLU A 111 4.82 -4.44 -4.82
C GLU A 111 3.91 -5.26 -3.93
N PHE A 112 2.75 -5.61 -4.46
CA PHE A 112 1.75 -6.44 -3.81
C PHE A 112 1.87 -7.86 -4.37
N LEU A 113 2.17 -8.83 -3.51
CA LEU A 113 2.31 -10.23 -3.88
C LEU A 113 1.22 -11.07 -3.22
N GLY A 114 0.47 -11.81 -4.05
CA GLY A 114 -0.46 -12.84 -3.60
C GLY A 114 0.16 -14.23 -3.73
N THR A 115 0.25 -14.96 -2.62
CA THR A 115 0.67 -16.38 -2.61
C THR A 115 -0.55 -17.26 -2.44
N SER A 116 -0.70 -18.28 -3.28
CA SER A 116 -1.81 -19.24 -3.17
C SER A 116 -1.90 -19.81 -1.75
N ALA A 117 -3.09 -19.74 -1.18
CA ALA A 117 -3.40 -20.19 0.18
C ALA A 117 -4.32 -21.42 0.14
N ALA A 118 -5.18 -21.60 1.15
CA ALA A 118 -6.16 -22.67 1.20
C ALA A 118 -7.15 -22.61 0.01
N PRO A 119 -7.78 -23.73 -0.38
CA PRO A 119 -8.87 -23.73 -1.36
C PRO A 119 -9.96 -22.73 -0.95
N ILE A 120 -10.52 -22.02 -1.94
CA ILE A 120 -11.70 -21.18 -1.67
C ILE A 120 -12.91 -22.07 -1.37
N SER A 121 -13.72 -21.66 -0.40
CA SER A 121 -14.97 -22.34 -0.01
C SER A 121 -16.18 -21.77 -0.72
#